data_AF-A0A1H0C1D1-F1
#
_entry.id   AF-A0A1H0C1D1-F1
#
_cell.length_a   1.000
_cell.length_b   1.000
_cell.length_c   1.000
_cell.angle_alpha   90.00
_cell.angle_beta   90.00
_cell.angle_gamma   90.00
#
_symmetry.space_group_name_H-M   'P 1'
#
loop_
_entity.id
_entity.type
_entity.pdbx_description
1 polymer ?
#
loop_
_entity_poly.entity_id
_entity_poly.type
_entity_poly.pdbx_seq_one_letter_code
_entity_poly.pdbx_strand_id
1 'polypeptide(L)'
;MASSLTRGPLPAKVYWRRRLVLVGGALALVLALGRVLGGGSDGSSEDPGAAQVAGQPTSSAPSASPSTKKKKSRPNQPISPPSSRAPELAVPDGPCADDDISVTPSVVDAVAGRDVTFQLDLRTIVDEACTWRVSSEHLTVAITSGADDIWSSQQCPAAIPVQNVIVRRAVSASITVVWADARRSDEECSRLTGWAMPGYYHVAASALGGEPVDVQFELTKPEPEVVVETTPPGGEGGTGTGNGTGNGAGAGSGGSQPGGGKPNQPDDDATGPADAPSGAVEPNG
;
A
#
# COMPACT_ATOMS: atom_id res chain seq x y z
N MET A 1 14.32 -37.80 9.33
CA MET A 1 15.10 -36.90 10.21
C MET A 1 14.88 -35.50 9.69
N ALA A 2 14.03 -34.72 10.37
CA ALA A 2 13.64 -33.38 9.95
C ALA A 2 14.63 -32.36 10.52
N SER A 3 15.25 -31.56 9.65
CA SER A 3 16.08 -30.43 10.04
C SER A 3 15.26 -29.15 9.90
N SER A 4 14.88 -28.59 11.04
CA SER A 4 14.28 -27.25 11.17
C SER A 4 15.36 -26.19 10.90
N LEU A 5 15.22 -25.41 9.83
CA LEU A 5 15.99 -24.19 9.62
C LEU A 5 15.18 -23.00 10.11
N THR A 6 15.24 -22.75 11.42
CA THR A 6 14.84 -21.47 12.02
C THR A 6 15.72 -20.36 11.45
N ARG A 7 15.13 -19.44 10.68
CA ARG A 7 15.73 -18.17 10.30
C ARG A 7 16.06 -17.39 11.58
N GLY A 8 17.35 -17.16 11.83
CA GLY A 8 17.84 -16.40 12.98
C GLY A 8 17.54 -14.90 12.84
N PRO A 9 17.45 -14.15 13.96
CA PRO A 9 17.22 -12.71 13.95
C PRO A 9 18.34 -11.98 13.20
N LEU A 10 17.97 -10.99 12.38
CA LEU A 10 18.90 -10.14 11.63
C LEU A 10 20.00 -9.60 12.55
N PRO A 11 21.25 -9.50 12.08
CA PRO A 11 22.40 -9.33 12.95
C PRO A 11 22.32 -8.01 13.72
N ALA A 12 22.09 -8.10 15.03
CA ALA A 12 22.18 -7.01 16.02
C ALA A 12 23.51 -6.21 15.91
N LYS A 13 24.50 -6.79 15.24
CA LYS A 13 25.79 -6.20 14.89
C LYS A 13 25.68 -4.94 14.01
N VAL A 14 24.68 -4.82 13.13
CA VAL A 14 24.56 -3.65 12.22
C VAL A 14 24.10 -2.41 12.99
N TYR A 15 23.09 -2.56 13.85
CA TYR A 15 22.62 -1.49 14.73
C TYR A 15 23.71 -1.05 15.71
N TRP A 16 24.41 -2.00 16.31
CA TRP A 16 25.53 -1.70 17.20
C TRP A 16 26.69 -1.01 16.47
N ARG A 17 27.03 -1.43 15.24
CA ARG A 17 28.05 -0.76 14.42
C ARG A 17 27.68 0.67 14.09
N ARG A 18 26.43 0.94 13.70
CA ARG A 18 25.95 2.30 13.42
C ARG A 18 26.00 3.16 14.69
N ARG A 19 25.64 2.60 15.85
CA ARG A 19 25.71 3.29 17.14
C ARG A 19 27.15 3.54 17.61
N LEU A 20 28.07 2.61 17.38
CA LEU A 20 29.50 2.76 17.69
C LEU A 20 30.16 3.81 16.80
N VAL A 21 29.79 3.87 15.52
CA VAL A 21 30.25 4.90 14.58
C VAL A 21 29.73 6.28 15.00
N LEU A 22 28.46 6.40 15.40
CA LEU A 22 27.91 7.67 15.90
C LEU A 22 28.60 8.12 17.20
N VAL A 23 28.78 7.22 18.17
CA VAL A 23 29.46 7.53 19.44
C VAL A 23 30.93 7.87 19.21
N GLY A 24 31.63 7.11 18.35
CA GLY A 24 33.02 7.37 18.01
C GLY A 24 33.22 8.69 17.26
N GLY A 25 32.33 9.02 16.32
CA GLY A 25 32.33 10.29 15.61
C GLY A 25 32.07 11.48 16.54
N ALA A 26 31.07 11.37 17.43
CA ALA A 26 30.80 12.39 18.44
C ALA A 26 31.98 12.59 19.40
N LEU A 27 32.60 11.50 19.87
CA LEU A 27 33.78 11.57 20.73
C LEU A 27 34.98 12.21 20.01
N ALA A 28 35.22 11.84 18.75
CA ALA A 28 36.27 12.43 17.94
C ALA A 28 36.05 13.93 17.71
N LEU A 29 34.79 14.34 17.46
CA LEU A 29 34.42 15.75 17.33
C LEU A 29 34.69 16.53 18.62
N VAL A 30 34.27 15.99 19.78
CA VAL A 30 34.50 16.63 21.09
C VAL A 30 36.00 16.74 21.40
N LEU A 31 36.79 15.72 21.09
CA LEU A 31 38.24 15.76 21.28
C LEU A 31 38.91 16.75 20.31
N ALA A 32 38.46 16.82 19.06
CA ALA A 32 38.96 17.78 18.09
C ALA A 32 38.64 19.23 18.52
N LEU A 33 37.40 19.50 18.94
CA LEU A 33 36.98 20.79 19.49
C LEU A 33 37.77 21.14 20.74
N GLY A 34 37.99 20.19 21.66
CA GLY A 34 38.81 20.41 22.85
C GLY A 34 40.28 20.71 22.54
N ARG A 35 40.83 20.14 21.46
CA ARG A 35 42.20 20.44 21.00
C ARG A 35 42.31 21.77 20.26
N VAL A 36 41.27 22.17 19.53
CA VAL A 36 41.21 23.47 18.84
C VAL A 36 40.94 24.62 19.82
N LEU A 37 40.08 24.40 20.82
CA LEU A 37 39.70 25.41 21.81
C LEU A 37 40.64 25.44 23.04
N GLY A 38 41.31 24.32 23.36
CA GLY A 38 42.25 24.24 24.49
C GLY A 38 43.73 24.27 24.11
N GLY A 39 44.05 24.33 22.81
CA GLY A 39 45.42 24.26 22.28
C GLY A 39 46.01 25.57 21.76
N GLY A 40 45.36 26.72 21.98
CA GLY A 40 45.85 28.04 21.55
C GLY A 40 46.11 28.98 22.73
N SER A 41 47.38 29.14 23.10
CA SER A 41 47.86 30.34 23.80
C SER A 41 48.05 31.47 22.79
N ASP A 42 47.82 32.69 23.25
CA ASP A 42 48.07 34.00 22.64
C ASP A 42 47.11 34.52 21.56
N GLY A 43 46.49 35.67 21.87
CA GLY A 43 45.81 36.51 20.89
C GLY A 43 44.65 37.34 21.43
N SER A 44 44.99 38.44 22.10
CA SER A 44 44.33 39.75 22.19
C SER A 44 42.82 39.91 21.98
N SER A 45 42.23 40.66 22.91
CA SER A 45 40.93 41.35 22.92
C SER A 45 40.43 41.85 21.56
N GLU A 46 39.10 41.81 21.35
CA GLU A 46 38.28 43.01 21.10
C GLU A 46 36.78 42.64 20.98
N ASP A 47 35.97 43.50 21.60
CA ASP A 47 34.52 43.48 21.77
C ASP A 47 33.80 44.03 20.52
N PRO A 48 32.64 43.50 20.08
CA PRO A 48 31.75 44.27 19.22
C PRO A 48 30.59 44.85 20.03
N GLY A 49 30.75 46.13 20.36
CA GLY A 49 29.72 46.98 20.93
C GLY A 49 28.49 47.07 20.02
N ALA A 50 27.32 46.94 20.65
CA ALA A 50 26.02 47.18 20.06
C ALA A 50 25.84 48.67 19.72
N ALA A 51 25.43 48.97 18.48
CA ALA A 51 24.92 50.28 18.10
C ALA A 51 23.46 50.16 17.63
N GLN A 52 22.59 50.75 18.43
CA GLN A 52 21.16 50.99 18.16
C GLN A 52 21.02 52.09 17.09
N VAL A 53 20.12 51.92 16.13
CA VAL A 53 19.63 53.03 15.30
C VAL A 53 18.11 53.04 15.36
N ALA A 54 17.57 54.01 16.09
CA ALA A 54 16.20 54.48 16.01
C ALA A 54 16.21 55.86 15.34
N GLY A 55 15.37 56.05 14.32
CA GLY A 55 15.19 57.33 13.63
C GLY A 55 13.98 57.29 12.71
N GLN A 56 12.87 57.86 13.19
CA GLN A 56 11.55 57.99 12.55
C GLN A 56 11.50 59.16 11.53
N PRO A 57 10.38 59.43 10.84
CA PRO A 57 10.33 59.72 9.40
C PRO A 57 10.27 61.22 9.06
N THR A 58 10.54 61.55 7.80
CA THR A 58 10.23 62.87 7.22
C THR A 58 9.23 62.75 6.06
N SER A 59 8.09 63.39 6.29
CA SER A 59 7.04 63.72 5.33
C SER A 59 7.50 64.87 4.42
N SER A 60 7.22 64.80 3.12
CA SER A 60 7.15 65.96 2.22
C SER A 60 6.44 65.62 0.91
N ALA A 61 5.19 66.08 0.78
CA ALA A 61 4.59 66.44 -0.49
C ALA A 61 4.71 67.98 -0.66
N PRO A 62 4.77 68.50 -1.89
CA PRO A 62 3.51 69.02 -2.44
C PRO A 62 3.32 68.79 -3.95
N SER A 63 2.03 68.87 -4.30
CA SER A 63 1.43 68.78 -5.63
C SER A 63 1.40 70.16 -6.30
N ALA A 64 1.67 70.21 -7.61
CA ALA A 64 1.29 71.31 -8.47
C ALA A 64 0.81 70.78 -9.84
N SER A 65 -0.43 71.13 -10.19
CA SER A 65 -1.02 71.08 -11.54
C SER A 65 -0.81 72.45 -12.22
N PRO A 66 -0.93 72.65 -13.57
CA PRO A 66 -2.21 72.48 -14.26
C PRO A 66 -2.18 72.17 -15.79
N SER A 67 -3.40 71.89 -16.29
CA SER A 67 -3.97 72.29 -17.61
C SER A 67 -4.09 71.30 -18.79
N THR A 68 -5.35 70.84 -18.93
CA THR A 68 -6.22 70.83 -20.14
C THR A 68 -5.89 69.95 -21.36
N LYS A 69 -6.79 69.01 -21.70
CA LYS A 69 -7.63 69.06 -22.93
C LYS A 69 -8.67 67.93 -23.03
N LYS A 70 -9.82 68.31 -23.60
CA LYS A 70 -11.06 67.56 -23.94
C LYS A 70 -10.86 66.27 -24.74
N LYS A 71 -11.73 65.27 -24.47
CA LYS A 71 -12.62 64.55 -25.42
C LYS A 71 -13.46 63.52 -24.64
N LYS A 72 -14.73 63.80 -24.33
CA LYS A 72 -15.95 63.37 -25.04
C LYS A 72 -15.92 61.93 -25.61
N SER A 73 -16.95 61.19 -25.18
CA SER A 73 -17.66 60.05 -25.80
C SER A 73 -17.09 58.63 -25.64
N ARG A 74 -17.66 57.95 -24.64
CA ARG A 74 -17.92 56.51 -24.50
C ARG A 74 -18.09 55.78 -25.84
N PRO A 75 -17.53 54.57 -25.95
CA PRO A 75 -18.32 53.42 -26.34
C PRO A 75 -18.47 52.47 -25.15
N ASN A 76 -19.66 51.92 -25.06
CA ASN A 76 -20.08 50.93 -24.08
C ASN A 76 -19.25 49.66 -24.27
N GLN A 77 -18.19 49.48 -23.47
CA GLN A 77 -17.52 48.19 -23.39
C GLN A 77 -18.36 47.31 -22.48
N PRO A 78 -18.85 46.14 -22.95
CA PRO A 78 -19.42 45.17 -22.04
C PRO A 78 -18.35 44.80 -21.02
N ILE A 79 -18.64 45.03 -19.75
CA ILE A 79 -17.91 44.43 -18.65
C ILE A 79 -18.14 42.93 -18.83
N SER A 80 -17.18 42.24 -19.43
CA SER A 80 -17.15 40.80 -19.39
C SER A 80 -17.26 40.40 -17.91
N PRO A 81 -18.19 39.50 -17.55
CA PRO A 81 -18.25 39.01 -16.18
C PRO A 81 -16.87 38.43 -15.84
N PRO A 82 -16.40 38.52 -14.57
CA PRO A 82 -15.17 37.85 -14.18
C PRO A 82 -15.37 36.37 -14.49
N SER A 83 -14.74 35.91 -15.57
CA SER A 83 -14.73 34.51 -15.93
C SER A 83 -14.05 33.82 -14.75
N SER A 84 -14.85 33.10 -13.98
CA SER A 84 -14.41 32.13 -12.99
C SER A 84 -13.48 31.14 -13.70
N ARG A 85 -12.20 31.49 -13.83
CA ARG A 85 -11.20 30.65 -14.45
C ARG A 85 -10.95 29.54 -13.45
N ALA A 86 -11.34 28.32 -13.80
CA ALA A 86 -10.90 27.14 -13.08
C ALA A 86 -9.36 27.21 -12.95
N PRO A 87 -8.78 26.84 -11.79
CA PRO A 87 -7.33 26.87 -11.61
C PRO A 87 -6.66 26.11 -12.76
N GLU A 88 -5.79 26.81 -13.50
CA GLU A 88 -5.01 26.18 -14.56
C GLU A 88 -3.92 25.35 -13.89
N LEU A 89 -3.95 24.03 -14.10
CA LEU A 89 -2.95 23.12 -13.53
C LEU A 89 -1.60 23.35 -14.22
N ALA A 90 -0.52 23.29 -13.44
CA ALA A 90 0.84 23.41 -13.96
C ALA A 90 1.13 22.36 -15.05
N VAL A 91 1.85 22.79 -16.08
CA VAL A 91 2.36 21.96 -17.18
C VAL A 91 3.72 21.41 -16.76
N PRO A 92 4.02 20.12 -16.99
CA PRO A 92 5.29 19.54 -16.58
C PRO A 92 6.48 20.08 -17.39
N ASP A 93 7.54 20.49 -16.70
CA ASP A 93 8.75 21.08 -17.31
C ASP A 93 9.89 20.06 -17.55
N GLY A 94 9.71 18.80 -17.13
CA GLY A 94 10.73 17.75 -17.26
C GLY A 94 10.37 16.46 -16.52
N PRO A 95 11.31 15.50 -16.43
CA PRO A 95 11.15 14.31 -15.60
C PRO A 95 11.34 14.64 -14.11
N CYS A 96 10.54 14.01 -13.24
CA CYS A 96 10.75 14.09 -11.79
C CYS A 96 11.97 13.26 -11.37
N ALA A 97 12.69 13.68 -10.33
CA ALA A 97 13.62 12.82 -9.61
C ALA A 97 12.85 11.81 -8.74
N ASP A 98 13.37 10.59 -8.56
CA ASP A 98 12.65 9.57 -7.80
C ASP A 98 12.50 9.94 -6.31
N ASP A 99 13.51 10.57 -5.72
CA ASP A 99 13.52 10.98 -4.31
C ASP A 99 12.59 12.17 -4.02
N ASP A 100 12.10 12.85 -5.06
CA ASP A 100 11.14 13.95 -4.97
C ASP A 100 9.67 13.47 -4.93
N ILE A 101 9.42 12.20 -5.25
CA ILE A 101 8.05 11.68 -5.33
C ILE A 101 7.59 11.16 -3.96
N SER A 102 6.58 11.81 -3.40
CA SER A 102 5.80 11.29 -2.28
C SER A 102 4.72 10.35 -2.81
N VAL A 103 4.65 9.14 -2.26
CA VAL A 103 3.68 8.10 -2.61
C VAL A 103 2.84 7.78 -1.39
N THR A 104 1.58 8.21 -1.37
CA THR A 104 0.66 7.92 -0.25
C THR A 104 -0.27 6.77 -0.63
N PRO A 105 -0.19 5.61 0.04
CA PRO A 105 -1.11 4.51 -0.20
C PRO A 105 -2.45 4.73 0.51
N SER A 106 -3.52 4.24 -0.10
CA SER A 106 -4.84 4.12 0.50
C SER A 106 -5.52 2.84 0.03
N VAL A 107 -6.45 2.34 0.84
CA VAL A 107 -7.18 1.10 0.55
C VAL A 107 -8.58 1.21 1.13
N VAL A 108 -9.54 0.65 0.39
CA VAL A 108 -10.95 0.57 0.78
C VAL A 108 -11.39 -0.87 0.59
N ASP A 109 -12.23 -1.38 1.48
CA ASP A 109 -12.87 -2.71 1.38
C ASP A 109 -11.88 -3.88 1.20
N ALA A 110 -10.76 -3.85 1.94
CA ALA A 110 -9.81 -4.95 1.99
C ALA A 110 -10.46 -6.18 2.67
N VAL A 111 -10.56 -7.27 1.92
CA VAL A 111 -11.15 -8.54 2.37
C VAL A 111 -10.18 -9.67 2.08
N ALA A 112 -9.97 -10.54 3.06
CA ALA A 112 -9.06 -11.69 2.92
C ALA A 112 -9.54 -12.66 1.83
N GLY A 113 -8.60 -13.31 1.13
CA GLY A 113 -8.89 -14.36 0.15
C GLY A 113 -9.39 -13.88 -1.21
N ARG A 114 -9.34 -12.57 -1.49
CA ARG A 114 -9.59 -11.99 -2.82
C ARG A 114 -8.58 -10.87 -3.09
N ASP A 115 -8.58 -10.34 -4.30
CA ASP A 115 -7.73 -9.21 -4.68
C ASP A 115 -8.01 -7.97 -3.81
N VAL A 116 -6.95 -7.40 -3.24
CA VAL A 116 -6.99 -6.14 -2.50
C VAL A 116 -6.34 -5.06 -3.36
N THR A 117 -7.05 -3.97 -3.56
CA THR A 117 -6.62 -2.89 -4.45
C THR A 117 -6.13 -1.71 -3.62
N PHE A 118 -4.84 -1.37 -3.77
CA PHE A 118 -4.26 -0.17 -3.19
C PHE A 118 -4.28 0.97 -4.22
N GLN A 119 -4.83 2.09 -3.81
CA GLN A 119 -4.80 3.34 -4.54
C GLN A 119 -3.59 4.14 -4.05
N LEU A 120 -2.63 4.42 -4.93
CA LEU A 120 -1.44 5.20 -4.60
C LEU A 120 -1.58 6.60 -5.18
N ASP A 121 -1.48 7.60 -4.31
CA ASP A 121 -1.51 9.00 -4.67
C ASP A 121 -0.08 9.55 -4.72
N LEU A 122 0.29 10.05 -5.89
CA LEU A 122 1.62 10.52 -6.25
C LEU A 122 1.64 12.05 -6.25
N ARG A 123 2.64 12.63 -5.57
CA ARG A 123 2.83 14.08 -5.48
C ARG A 123 4.32 14.42 -5.49
N THR A 124 4.70 15.48 -6.20
CA THR A 124 6.08 16.03 -6.17
C THR A 124 6.23 16.99 -4.99
N ILE A 125 7.41 16.98 -4.36
CA ILE A 125 7.75 17.76 -3.17
C ILE A 125 8.51 19.05 -3.55
N VAL A 126 9.19 19.08 -4.70
CA VAL A 126 10.12 20.12 -5.15
C VAL A 126 9.66 20.81 -6.44
N ASP A 127 9.10 20.09 -7.40
CA ASP A 127 8.59 20.69 -8.65
C ASP A 127 7.13 21.12 -8.51
N GLU A 128 6.65 22.01 -9.39
CA GLU A 128 5.21 22.32 -9.49
C GLU A 128 4.47 21.23 -10.29
N ALA A 129 5.10 20.77 -11.38
CA ALA A 129 4.67 19.63 -12.17
C ALA A 129 5.86 19.01 -12.91
N CYS A 130 5.88 17.68 -13.00
CA CYS A 130 6.89 16.93 -13.72
C CYS A 130 6.30 15.59 -14.20
N THR A 131 7.00 14.90 -15.10
CA THR A 131 6.60 13.57 -15.57
C THR A 131 7.40 12.50 -14.84
N TRP A 132 6.74 11.47 -14.33
CA TRP A 132 7.42 10.37 -13.65
C TRP A 132 7.03 9.03 -14.28
N ARG A 133 8.00 8.11 -14.37
CA ARG A 133 7.76 6.76 -14.88
C ARG A 133 7.54 5.82 -13.71
N VAL A 134 6.31 5.36 -13.57
CA VAL A 134 5.98 4.27 -12.65
C VAL A 134 6.50 2.98 -13.24
N SER A 135 7.29 2.24 -12.47
CA SER A 135 7.73 0.87 -12.75
C SER A 135 8.18 0.21 -11.44
N SER A 136 8.39 -1.11 -11.46
CA SER A 136 8.94 -1.85 -10.31
C SER A 136 10.38 -1.43 -9.94
N GLU A 137 11.07 -0.66 -10.78
CA GLU A 137 12.41 -0.13 -10.49
C GLU A 137 12.34 1.18 -9.70
N HIS A 138 11.31 1.98 -9.90
CA HIS A 138 11.15 3.31 -9.30
C HIS A 138 10.11 3.33 -8.16
N LEU A 139 9.25 2.33 -8.04
CA LEU A 139 8.20 2.25 -7.04
C LEU A 139 8.27 0.93 -6.26
N THR A 140 8.30 1.03 -4.93
CA THR A 140 8.20 -0.12 -4.03
C THR A 140 6.95 -0.01 -3.15
N VAL A 141 6.27 -1.14 -2.98
CA VAL A 141 5.15 -1.31 -2.05
C VAL A 141 5.42 -2.56 -1.20
N ALA A 142 5.24 -2.44 0.11
CA ALA A 142 5.39 -3.53 1.06
C ALA A 142 4.19 -3.60 2.01
N ILE A 143 3.77 -4.81 2.37
CA ILE A 143 2.70 -5.07 3.32
C ILE A 143 3.29 -5.85 4.50
N THR A 144 3.05 -5.36 5.71
CA THR A 144 3.56 -5.97 6.95
C THR A 144 2.46 -6.14 8.00
N SER A 145 2.69 -7.06 8.94
CA SER A 145 1.87 -7.20 10.15
C SER A 145 2.80 -7.46 11.34
N GLY A 146 2.97 -6.46 12.20
CA GLY A 146 3.93 -6.55 13.30
C GLY A 146 5.36 -6.69 12.77
N ALA A 147 6.00 -7.82 13.03
CA ALA A 147 7.34 -8.13 12.51
C ALA A 147 7.33 -9.02 11.24
N ASP A 148 6.14 -9.41 10.77
CA ASP A 148 6.00 -10.32 9.63
C ASP A 148 5.92 -9.54 8.31
N ASP A 149 6.82 -9.87 7.38
CA ASP A 149 6.74 -9.45 5.98
C ASP A 149 5.68 -10.27 5.25
N ILE A 150 4.58 -9.64 4.88
CA ILE A 150 3.44 -10.32 4.26
C ILE A 150 3.63 -10.37 2.77
N TRP A 151 3.84 -9.22 2.14
CA TRP A 151 3.95 -9.12 0.69
C TRP A 151 4.87 -7.96 0.28
N SER A 152 5.58 -8.09 -0.84
CA SER A 152 6.43 -7.03 -1.39
C SER A 152 6.38 -7.00 -2.92
N SER A 153 6.31 -5.80 -3.49
CA SER A 153 6.42 -5.59 -4.93
C SER A 153 7.82 -5.91 -5.48
N GLN A 154 8.85 -5.97 -4.64
CA GLN A 154 10.19 -6.42 -5.06
C GLN A 154 10.19 -7.92 -5.40
N GLN A 155 9.40 -8.70 -4.66
CA GLN A 155 9.16 -10.11 -4.95
C GLN A 155 8.17 -10.28 -6.09
N CYS A 156 7.15 -9.41 -6.15
CA CYS A 156 6.09 -9.44 -7.16
C CYS A 156 6.09 -8.18 -8.07
N PRO A 157 7.08 -8.01 -8.95
CA PRO A 157 7.23 -6.79 -9.75
C PRO A 157 6.07 -6.55 -10.74
N ALA A 158 5.40 -7.61 -11.18
CA ALA A 158 4.24 -7.53 -12.08
C ALA A 158 3.02 -6.83 -11.48
N ALA A 159 2.96 -6.67 -10.15
CA ALA A 159 1.90 -5.91 -9.49
C ALA A 159 2.02 -4.39 -9.69
N ILE A 160 3.21 -3.91 -10.09
CA ILE A 160 3.46 -2.50 -10.37
C ILE A 160 3.21 -2.20 -11.86
N PRO A 161 2.28 -1.30 -12.20
CA PRO A 161 2.04 -0.94 -13.60
C PRO A 161 3.20 -0.15 -14.17
N VAL A 162 3.46 -0.33 -15.47
CA VAL A 162 4.45 0.46 -16.21
C VAL A 162 3.76 1.57 -16.98
N GLN A 163 3.86 2.81 -16.51
CA GLN A 163 3.20 3.96 -17.12
C GLN A 163 3.92 5.28 -16.81
N ASN A 164 3.81 6.25 -17.73
CA ASN A 164 4.24 7.62 -17.46
C ASN A 164 3.05 8.42 -16.91
N VAL A 165 3.26 9.11 -15.80
CA VAL A 165 2.23 9.92 -15.13
C VAL A 165 2.73 11.34 -14.98
N ILE A 166 1.82 12.31 -15.07
CA ILE A 166 2.13 13.70 -14.77
C ILE A 166 1.85 13.91 -13.29
N VAL A 167 2.90 14.07 -12.50
CA VAL A 167 2.83 14.33 -11.07
C VAL A 167 2.81 15.84 -10.86
N ARG A 168 1.97 16.30 -9.95
CA ARG A 168 1.87 17.72 -9.61
C ARG A 168 1.95 17.91 -8.10
N ARG A 169 2.40 19.10 -7.70
CA ARG A 169 2.38 19.50 -6.30
C ARG A 169 0.99 19.88 -5.83
N ALA A 170 0.16 20.47 -6.69
CA ALA A 170 -1.16 20.97 -6.27
C ALA A 170 -2.23 19.87 -6.17
N VAL A 171 -2.12 18.82 -6.98
CA VAL A 171 -3.11 17.74 -7.11
C VAL A 171 -2.40 16.40 -7.31
N SER A 172 -2.84 15.37 -6.60
CA SER A 172 -2.26 14.04 -6.70
C SER A 172 -2.60 13.37 -8.03
N ALA A 173 -1.62 12.68 -8.61
CA ALA A 173 -1.87 11.69 -9.65
C ALA A 173 -2.11 10.33 -8.99
N SER A 174 -3.02 9.53 -9.54
CA SER A 174 -3.49 8.31 -8.90
C SER A 174 -3.14 7.09 -9.77
N ILE A 175 -2.53 6.08 -9.16
CA ILE A 175 -2.28 4.77 -9.79
C ILE A 175 -2.76 3.64 -8.88
N THR A 176 -2.88 2.44 -9.43
CA THR A 176 -3.41 1.30 -8.70
C THR A 176 -2.40 0.16 -8.64
N VAL A 177 -2.28 -0.47 -7.47
CA VAL A 177 -1.50 -1.68 -7.25
C VAL A 177 -2.41 -2.75 -6.67
N VAL A 178 -2.39 -3.94 -7.26
CA VAL A 178 -3.24 -5.07 -6.84
C VAL A 178 -2.42 -6.07 -6.06
N TRP A 179 -2.83 -6.32 -4.83
CA TRP A 179 -2.36 -7.43 -4.00
C TRP A 179 -3.25 -8.64 -4.24
N ALA A 180 -2.80 -9.52 -5.13
CA ALA A 180 -3.58 -10.65 -5.62
C ALA A 180 -3.92 -11.65 -4.52
N ASP A 181 -5.20 -12.05 -4.45
CA ASP A 181 -5.74 -13.05 -3.54
C ASP A 181 -5.45 -12.81 -2.04
N ALA A 182 -4.98 -11.63 -1.66
CA ALA A 182 -4.42 -11.33 -0.34
C ALA A 182 -3.36 -12.37 0.12
N ARG A 183 -2.50 -12.83 -0.80
CA ARG A 183 -1.48 -13.86 -0.53
C ARG A 183 -0.14 -13.31 -0.11
N ARG A 184 0.59 -14.07 0.68
CA ARG A 184 1.99 -13.74 0.95
C ARG A 184 2.83 -13.82 -0.33
N SER A 185 3.93 -13.08 -0.42
CA SER A 185 4.90 -13.25 -1.50
C SER A 185 6.12 -14.06 -1.07
N ASP A 186 6.79 -14.66 -2.05
CA ASP A 186 8.08 -15.34 -1.97
C ASP A 186 8.98 -14.88 -3.13
N GLU A 187 10.20 -15.39 -3.24
CA GLU A 187 11.19 -14.95 -4.23
C GLU A 187 10.71 -15.15 -5.68
N GLU A 188 9.86 -16.15 -5.93
CA GLU A 188 9.30 -16.45 -7.25
C GLU A 188 7.94 -15.77 -7.51
N CYS A 189 7.41 -14.97 -6.57
CA CYS A 189 6.02 -14.49 -6.59
C CYS A 189 5.02 -15.63 -6.86
N SER A 190 5.22 -16.77 -6.21
CA SER A 190 4.45 -17.98 -6.45
C SER A 190 3.02 -17.84 -5.90
N ARG A 191 2.10 -18.60 -6.49
CA ARG A 191 0.71 -18.73 -5.98
C ARG A 191 0.58 -19.81 -4.91
N LEU A 192 1.68 -20.42 -4.46
CA LEU A 192 1.68 -21.53 -3.50
C LEU A 192 1.85 -21.05 -2.05
N THR A 193 2.11 -19.76 -1.85
CA THR A 193 2.24 -19.13 -0.54
C THR A 193 0.95 -19.16 0.27
N GLY A 194 1.02 -19.02 1.59
CA GLY A 194 -0.18 -18.90 2.43
C GLY A 194 -0.95 -17.60 2.17
N TRP A 195 -2.25 -17.61 2.46
CA TRP A 195 -3.05 -16.39 2.53
C TRP A 195 -2.70 -15.56 3.77
N ALA A 196 -2.87 -14.24 3.66
CA ALA A 196 -2.94 -13.38 4.83
C ALA A 196 -4.26 -13.63 5.58
N MET A 197 -4.17 -13.69 6.90
CA MET A 197 -5.33 -13.88 7.76
C MET A 197 -6.07 -12.55 7.97
N PRO A 198 -7.38 -12.55 8.23
CA PRO A 198 -8.06 -11.33 8.65
C PRO A 198 -7.40 -10.70 9.87
N GLY A 199 -7.19 -9.38 9.86
CA GLY A 199 -6.44 -8.67 10.90
C GLY A 199 -5.99 -7.27 10.46
N TYR A 200 -5.10 -6.65 11.24
CA TYR A 200 -4.55 -5.32 10.97
C TYR A 200 -3.19 -5.42 10.31
N TYR A 201 -3.00 -4.64 9.26
CA TYR A 201 -1.82 -4.62 8.41
C TYR A 201 -1.35 -3.19 8.18
N HIS A 202 -0.11 -3.06 7.77
CA HIS A 202 0.48 -1.81 7.31
C HIS A 202 0.87 -1.94 5.84
N VAL A 203 0.52 -0.94 5.03
CA VAL A 203 1.02 -0.79 3.66
C VAL A 203 1.98 0.40 3.63
N ALA A 204 3.22 0.14 3.23
CA ALA A 204 4.24 1.15 3.03
C ALA A 204 4.53 1.27 1.53
N ALA A 205 4.51 2.49 1.00
CA ALA A 205 4.86 2.77 -0.38
C ALA A 205 5.89 3.90 -0.48
N SER A 206 6.84 3.77 -1.40
CA SER A 206 7.87 4.78 -1.65
C SER A 206 8.33 4.76 -3.09
N ALA A 207 8.64 5.94 -3.61
CA ALA A 207 9.51 6.04 -4.79
C ALA A 207 10.95 5.70 -4.41
N LEU A 208 11.80 5.40 -5.41
CA LEU A 208 13.19 5.04 -5.19
C LEU A 208 13.96 6.20 -4.54
N GLY A 209 14.50 5.99 -3.35
CA GLY A 209 15.20 7.03 -2.59
C GLY A 209 14.28 8.05 -1.89
N GLY A 210 12.96 7.98 -2.13
CA GLY A 210 11.97 8.77 -1.41
C GLY A 210 11.65 8.21 -0.02
N GLU A 211 11.05 9.03 0.83
CA GLU A 211 10.62 8.62 2.17
C GLU A 211 9.35 7.75 2.09
N PRO A 212 9.32 6.55 2.71
CA PRO A 212 8.14 5.71 2.69
C PRO A 212 7.00 6.29 3.52
N VAL A 213 5.80 6.32 2.93
CA VAL A 213 4.56 6.62 3.64
C VAL A 213 3.91 5.30 4.03
N ASP A 214 3.64 5.15 5.32
CA ASP A 214 3.07 3.96 5.93
C ASP A 214 1.64 4.24 6.42
N VAL A 215 0.70 3.36 6.05
CA VAL A 215 -0.72 3.47 6.44
C VAL A 215 -1.22 2.13 6.95
N GLN A 216 -1.91 2.16 8.09
CA GLN A 216 -2.58 0.97 8.63
C GLN A 216 -3.93 0.74 7.95
N PHE A 217 -4.28 -0.52 7.72
CA PHE A 217 -5.60 -0.94 7.27
C PHE A 217 -6.03 -2.26 7.92
N GLU A 218 -7.34 -2.52 7.92
CA GLU A 218 -7.91 -3.80 8.36
C GLU A 218 -8.23 -4.67 7.15
N LEU A 219 -7.73 -5.91 7.15
CA LEU A 219 -8.12 -6.96 6.23
C LEU A 219 -9.29 -7.73 6.85
N THR A 220 -10.49 -7.49 6.35
CA THR A 220 -11.72 -8.04 6.92
C THR A 220 -11.98 -9.48 6.45
N LYS A 221 -12.87 -10.18 7.16
CA LYS A 221 -13.34 -11.51 6.76
C LYS A 221 -14.30 -11.39 5.58
N PRO A 222 -14.30 -12.34 4.63
CA PRO A 222 -15.37 -12.44 3.65
C PRO A 222 -16.72 -12.61 4.33
N GLU A 223 -17.69 -11.78 3.95
CA GLU A 223 -19.08 -12.01 4.35
C GLU A 223 -19.61 -13.22 3.56
N PRO A 224 -20.20 -14.23 4.23
CA PRO A 224 -20.78 -15.36 3.52
C PRO A 224 -21.93 -14.87 2.65
N GLU A 225 -21.95 -15.25 1.38
CA GLU A 225 -23.09 -15.00 0.51
C GLU A 225 -24.31 -15.71 1.11
N VAL A 226 -25.33 -14.93 1.48
CA VAL A 226 -26.57 -15.48 2.04
C VAL A 226 -27.34 -16.13 0.90
N VAL A 227 -27.24 -17.46 0.79
CA VAL A 227 -28.09 -18.24 -0.11
C VAL A 227 -29.50 -18.21 0.45
N VAL A 228 -30.34 -17.32 -0.07
CA VAL A 228 -31.77 -17.30 0.27
C VAL A 228 -32.42 -18.46 -0.50
N GLU A 229 -32.67 -19.57 0.20
CA GLU A 229 -33.48 -20.64 -0.35
C GLU A 229 -34.90 -20.09 -0.58
N THR A 230 -35.25 -19.87 -1.85
CA THR A 230 -36.57 -19.35 -2.23
C THR A 230 -37.59 -20.46 -1.99
N THR A 231 -38.36 -20.36 -0.92
CA THR A 231 -39.50 -21.27 -0.68
C THR A 231 -40.48 -21.13 -1.86
N PRO A 232 -40.84 -22.23 -2.56
CA PRO A 232 -41.83 -22.17 -3.63
C PRO A 232 -43.16 -21.63 -3.10
N PRO A 233 -43.89 -20.79 -3.84
CA PRO A 233 -45.21 -20.35 -3.42
C PRO A 233 -46.12 -21.58 -3.30
N GLY A 234 -46.61 -21.81 -2.09
CA GLY A 234 -47.63 -22.81 -1.81
C GLY A 234 -48.84 -22.57 -2.71
N GLY A 235 -49.08 -23.50 -3.62
CA GLY A 235 -50.26 -23.48 -4.48
C GLY A 235 -51.50 -23.80 -3.66
N GLU A 236 -52.27 -22.77 -3.35
CA GLU A 236 -53.62 -22.91 -2.82
C GLU A 236 -54.63 -22.68 -3.97
N GLY A 237 -55.39 -23.73 -4.31
CA GLY A 237 -56.71 -23.63 -4.94
C GLY A 237 -56.84 -24.05 -6.42
N GLY A 238 -57.60 -25.13 -6.67
CA GLY A 238 -58.07 -25.45 -8.02
C GLY A 238 -58.72 -26.83 -8.23
N THR A 239 -59.94 -27.00 -7.70
CA THR A 239 -60.99 -28.01 -7.98
C THR A 239 -60.86 -28.91 -9.23
N GLY A 240 -61.10 -30.22 -9.06
CA GLY A 240 -61.37 -31.17 -10.14
C GLY A 240 -62.02 -32.47 -9.64
N THR A 241 -63.33 -32.55 -9.79
CA THR A 241 -64.27 -33.64 -9.44
C THR A 241 -63.91 -34.99 -10.07
N GLY A 242 -63.95 -36.08 -9.29
CA GLY A 242 -63.79 -37.44 -9.81
C GLY A 242 -64.28 -38.51 -8.82
N ASN A 243 -65.42 -39.09 -9.14
CA ASN A 243 -66.27 -40.01 -8.38
C ASN A 243 -65.58 -41.35 -8.00
N GLY A 244 -65.83 -41.91 -6.80
CA GLY A 244 -65.25 -43.20 -6.41
C GLY A 244 -65.72 -43.71 -5.04
N THR A 245 -66.84 -44.42 -5.06
CA THR A 245 -67.56 -45.13 -4.01
C THR A 245 -66.71 -46.07 -3.14
N GLY A 246 -67.02 -46.18 -1.84
CA GLY A 246 -66.96 -47.47 -1.13
C GLY A 246 -66.28 -47.52 0.24
N ASN A 247 -67.11 -47.47 1.28
CA ASN A 247 -67.11 -48.28 2.51
C ASN A 247 -65.82 -48.55 3.31
N GLY A 248 -65.92 -48.35 4.63
CA GLY A 248 -65.44 -49.36 5.58
C GLY A 248 -64.65 -48.83 6.76
N ALA A 249 -65.22 -49.01 7.94
CA ALA A 249 -64.70 -48.69 9.27
C ALA A 249 -63.40 -49.42 9.64
N GLY A 250 -62.74 -48.94 10.71
CA GLY A 250 -62.03 -49.84 11.63
C GLY A 250 -60.71 -49.34 12.17
N ALA A 251 -60.67 -49.12 13.48
CA ALA A 251 -59.51 -48.87 14.31
C ALA A 251 -58.42 -49.97 14.25
N GLY A 252 -57.19 -49.67 14.64
CA GLY A 252 -56.22 -50.73 14.97
C GLY A 252 -54.78 -50.28 15.17
N SER A 253 -54.22 -50.67 16.30
CA SER A 253 -52.86 -50.42 16.82
C SER A 253 -51.82 -51.43 16.29
N GLY A 254 -50.53 -51.14 16.50
CA GLY A 254 -49.37 -52.07 16.40
C GLY A 254 -48.57 -51.91 15.10
N GLY A 255 -47.27 -51.62 15.06
CA GLY A 255 -46.19 -52.04 15.94
C GLY A 255 -45.48 -53.25 15.30
N SER A 256 -44.36 -53.04 14.60
CA SER A 256 -43.23 -53.99 14.45
C SER A 256 -42.09 -53.41 13.58
N GLN A 257 -40.87 -53.66 14.06
CA GLN A 257 -39.56 -53.22 13.58
C GLN A 257 -38.98 -54.29 12.59
N PRO A 258 -37.66 -54.34 12.32
CA PRO A 258 -36.94 -53.85 11.14
C PRO A 258 -36.49 -54.95 10.14
N GLY A 259 -36.06 -54.53 8.94
CA GLY A 259 -35.11 -55.28 8.09
C GLY A 259 -34.31 -54.24 7.30
N GLY A 260 -32.98 -54.24 7.23
CA GLY A 260 -32.04 -55.35 7.30
C GLY A 260 -31.37 -55.47 5.93
N GLY A 261 -30.26 -54.76 5.72
CA GLY A 261 -29.46 -54.80 4.49
C GLY A 261 -28.15 -54.04 4.65
N LYS A 262 -27.08 -54.79 4.94
CA LYS A 262 -25.68 -54.37 5.24
C LYS A 262 -24.89 -54.01 3.95
N PRO A 263 -23.66 -53.47 4.10
CA PRO A 263 -22.85 -52.80 3.08
C PRO A 263 -21.92 -53.75 2.31
N ASN A 264 -21.39 -53.27 1.19
CA ASN A 264 -20.34 -53.95 0.43
C ASN A 264 -19.06 -53.10 0.37
N GLN A 265 -18.06 -53.57 1.11
CA GLN A 265 -16.61 -53.58 0.83
C GLN A 265 -16.05 -54.71 1.74
N PRO A 266 -14.87 -55.34 1.55
CA PRO A 266 -13.74 -55.07 0.64
C PRO A 266 -13.24 -56.33 -0.11
N ASP A 267 -12.20 -56.18 -0.93
CA ASP A 267 -11.21 -57.25 -1.13
C ASP A 267 -9.81 -56.62 -1.22
N ASP A 268 -8.97 -57.04 -0.28
CA ASP A 268 -7.55 -56.77 -0.10
C ASP A 268 -6.70 -57.93 -0.66
N ASP A 269 -5.37 -57.76 -0.56
CA ASP A 269 -4.31 -58.78 -0.48
C ASP A 269 -3.69 -59.29 -1.81
N ALA A 270 -2.37 -59.43 -1.96
CA ALA A 270 -1.25 -59.34 -1.01
C ALA A 270 0.14 -59.38 -1.72
N THR A 271 1.18 -59.06 -0.92
CA THR A 271 2.53 -59.71 -0.85
C THR A 271 3.73 -59.11 -1.60
N GLY A 272 4.55 -58.34 -0.86
CA GLY A 272 5.85 -58.81 -0.34
C GLY A 272 7.16 -58.64 -1.16
N PRO A 273 8.34 -58.68 -0.49
CA PRO A 273 9.49 -57.78 -0.73
C PRO A 273 10.80 -58.47 -1.19
N ALA A 274 11.83 -57.70 -1.61
CA ALA A 274 13.27 -57.97 -1.40
C ALA A 274 14.25 -57.00 -2.13
N ASP A 275 15.30 -56.61 -1.39
CA ASP A 275 16.72 -56.39 -1.76
C ASP A 275 17.23 -55.25 -2.68
N ALA A 276 18.21 -54.52 -2.15
CA ALA A 276 19.27 -53.74 -2.83
C ALA A 276 20.53 -54.65 -3.01
N PRO A 277 21.75 -54.20 -3.41
CA PRO A 277 22.24 -52.96 -4.02
C PRO A 277 23.20 -53.21 -5.24
N SER A 278 23.96 -52.16 -5.65
CA SER A 278 25.29 -52.21 -6.31
C SER A 278 25.38 -51.87 -7.81
N GLY A 279 26.30 -50.97 -8.16
CA GLY A 279 26.71 -50.69 -9.54
C GLY A 279 27.33 -49.31 -9.75
N ALA A 280 28.60 -49.16 -9.37
CA ALA A 280 29.47 -48.04 -9.73
C ALA A 280 29.92 -48.11 -11.21
N VAL A 281 30.37 -46.96 -11.78
CA VAL A 281 31.59 -46.73 -12.58
C VAL A 281 31.42 -45.48 -13.48
N GLU A 282 32.45 -44.62 -13.46
CA GLU A 282 32.66 -43.32 -14.13
C GLU A 282 32.98 -43.43 -15.67
N PRO A 283 33.83 -42.58 -16.31
CA PRO A 283 33.62 -41.22 -16.84
C PRO A 283 33.96 -41.07 -18.36
N ASN A 284 33.87 -39.82 -18.86
CA ASN A 284 34.46 -39.21 -20.08
C ASN A 284 33.66 -39.20 -21.39
N GLY A 285 33.60 -37.99 -21.96
CA GLY A 285 33.10 -37.61 -23.28
C GLY A 285 32.95 -36.10 -23.34
#